data_AF-F7QY48-F1
#
_entry.id   AF-F7QY48-F1
#
_cell.length_a   1.000
_cell.length_b   1.000
_cell.length_c   1.000
_cell.angle_alpha   90.00
_cell.angle_beta   90.00
_cell.angle_gamma   90.00
#
_symmetry.space_group_name_H-M   'P 1'
#
loop_
_entity.id
_entity.type
_entity.pdbx_description
1 polymer ?
#
loop_
_entity_poly.entity_id
_entity_poly.type
_entity_poly.pdbx_seq_one_letter_code
_entity_poly.pdbx_strand_id
1 'polypeptide(L)'
;MATNKEIQSFAIKYYNLYMNPQATFGEATETFADECLTLGFEVMKYGEGLEREYPDENVWDAEGFDEISDDITDVHLLGSAIFSKWTAMEQDDFSELSFRTWFIIAFARLATITDEKQTNPFVLTGKLKRFKLVSGDLNKESGQTDDQDAMQVLTVSSDGGIWLKRYKSIGNAEIPWAVEKIATNQETLESIMQAFSSSFKDYDVSLAFHVKVWQLELVDTEDRIVKISGLMFGKSTFRSLSEFMREKLGRNDLLLFDGNYDPIDRIEAKYDRNTKIMMEDREDDYVIWDYHEKLVVDRKSETIEYFRQIAEGCDVCHKYHVSGGVSQLLDNLNADVFSKKEGNPTDVYVDPLESRDYQIGIRTRRGKCRKITGTFDKKDLPINWSEFIESLLEFVSFYGMGEMLDERKYGKIRRRRNELIFCSVTFGEYGNQYWYLADEDIFEPGDFVIVPVGEDRHEEIARIESIEYHVKEEALYPFDKIRHILRKFDRKTDEGLLG
;
A
#
# COMPACT_ATOMS: atom_id res chain seq x y z
N MET A 1 34.24 7.10 -33.50
CA MET A 1 32.96 6.75 -32.86
C MET A 1 33.29 6.04 -31.58
N ALA A 2 32.73 6.49 -30.46
CA ALA A 2 32.87 5.79 -29.19
C ALA A 2 32.31 4.37 -29.31
N THR A 3 32.90 3.44 -28.57
CA THR A 3 32.43 2.06 -28.49
C THR A 3 31.19 1.98 -27.61
N ASN A 4 30.29 1.02 -27.87
CA ASN A 4 29.13 0.77 -27.00
C ASN A 4 29.54 0.58 -25.53
N LYS A 5 30.71 -0.03 -25.30
CA LYS A 5 31.29 -0.20 -23.97
C LYS A 5 31.62 1.12 -23.24
N GLU A 6 32.13 2.12 -23.96
CA GLU A 6 32.42 3.45 -23.39
C GLU A 6 31.13 4.19 -23.04
N ILE A 7 30.14 4.16 -23.94
CA ILE A 7 28.82 4.76 -23.72
C ILE A 7 28.11 4.07 -22.55
N GLN A 8 28.16 2.74 -22.46
CA GLN A 8 27.58 1.97 -21.37
C GLN A 8 28.24 2.34 -20.03
N SER A 9 29.57 2.47 -20.01
CA SER A 9 30.31 2.84 -18.79
C SER A 9 29.92 4.24 -18.31
N PHE A 10 29.76 5.19 -19.24
CA PHE A 10 29.25 6.53 -18.97
C PHE A 10 27.81 6.49 -18.40
N ALA A 11 26.92 5.74 -19.05
CA ALA A 11 25.53 5.61 -18.63
C ALA A 11 25.41 5.01 -17.22
N ILE A 12 26.15 3.93 -16.91
CA ILE A 12 26.17 3.31 -15.57
C ILE A 12 26.74 4.26 -14.51
N LYS A 13 27.81 5.02 -14.84
CA LYS A 13 28.40 6.00 -13.93
C LYS A 13 27.35 7.04 -13.50
N TYR A 14 26.69 7.68 -14.46
CA TYR A 14 25.74 8.74 -14.18
C TYR A 14 24.40 8.22 -13.64
N TYR A 15 23.93 7.04 -14.06
CA TYR A 15 22.82 6.35 -13.41
C TYR A 15 23.05 6.23 -11.90
N ASN A 16 24.22 5.70 -11.49
CA ASN A 16 24.56 5.52 -10.08
C ASN A 16 24.67 6.85 -9.32
N LEU A 17 25.16 7.90 -9.98
CA LEU A 17 25.27 9.23 -9.40
C LEU A 17 23.89 9.84 -9.17
N TYR A 18 23.02 9.83 -10.17
CA TYR A 18 21.66 10.33 -10.08
C TYR A 18 20.78 9.47 -9.16
N MET A 19 21.10 8.20 -8.94
CA MET A 19 20.47 7.37 -7.91
C MET A 19 20.91 7.72 -6.48
N ASN A 20 22.12 8.27 -6.27
CA ASN A 20 22.65 8.59 -4.95
C ASN A 20 22.05 9.90 -4.38
N PRO A 21 21.21 9.88 -3.33
CA PRO A 21 20.62 11.11 -2.76
C PRO A 21 21.64 12.13 -2.29
N GLN A 22 22.82 11.68 -1.85
CA GLN A 22 23.88 12.53 -1.32
C GLN A 22 24.80 13.08 -2.42
N ALA A 23 24.57 12.70 -3.68
CA ALA A 23 25.29 13.30 -4.79
C ALA A 23 24.98 14.80 -4.85
N THR A 24 26.00 15.58 -5.14
CA THR A 24 25.91 17.04 -5.26
C THR A 24 25.77 17.45 -6.72
N PHE A 25 25.22 18.64 -6.95
CA PHE A 25 25.17 19.25 -8.27
C PHE A 25 26.57 19.36 -8.92
N GLY A 26 27.60 19.64 -8.11
CA GLY A 26 28.99 19.70 -8.57
C GLY A 26 29.47 18.38 -9.14
N GLU A 27 29.24 17.26 -8.45
CA GLU A 27 29.62 15.92 -8.93
C GLU A 27 28.87 15.55 -10.24
N ALA A 28 27.62 16.01 -10.40
CA ALA A 28 26.82 15.77 -11.59
C ALA A 28 27.23 16.61 -12.80
N THR A 29 28.04 17.67 -12.60
CA THR A 29 28.36 18.63 -13.66
C THR A 29 29.85 18.70 -14.00
N GLU A 30 30.74 18.31 -13.09
CA GLU A 30 32.20 18.53 -13.20
C GLU A 30 32.82 18.11 -14.54
N THR A 31 32.46 16.94 -15.05
CA THR A 31 33.06 16.32 -16.26
C THR A 31 32.03 15.96 -17.34
N PHE A 32 30.75 16.27 -17.09
CA PHE A 32 29.64 15.72 -17.87
C PHE A 32 29.67 16.14 -19.35
N ALA A 33 29.84 17.44 -19.61
CA ALA A 33 29.83 17.99 -20.96
C ALA A 33 30.99 17.45 -21.81
N ASP A 34 32.20 17.41 -21.25
CA ASP A 34 33.38 16.89 -21.94
C ASP A 34 33.24 15.39 -22.25
N GLU A 35 32.65 14.62 -21.34
CA GLU A 35 32.34 13.20 -21.56
C GLU A 35 31.30 13.02 -22.68
N CYS A 36 30.20 13.79 -22.68
CA CYS A 36 29.19 13.74 -23.75
C CYS A 36 29.79 14.06 -25.12
N LEU A 37 30.58 15.13 -25.22
CA LEU A 37 31.24 15.53 -26.47
C LEU A 37 32.24 14.48 -26.95
N THR A 38 32.98 13.84 -26.02
CA THR A 38 33.92 12.75 -26.35
C THR A 38 33.20 11.51 -26.89
N LEU A 39 32.01 11.22 -26.36
CA LEU A 39 31.16 10.12 -26.84
C LEU A 39 30.45 10.44 -28.17
N GLY A 40 30.47 11.70 -28.59
CA GLY A 40 29.90 12.18 -29.84
C GLY A 40 28.44 12.62 -29.73
N PHE A 41 27.92 12.84 -28.52
CA PHE A 41 26.57 13.38 -28.33
C PHE A 41 26.52 14.89 -28.61
N GLU A 42 25.40 15.35 -29.13
CA GLU A 42 25.20 16.74 -29.54
C GLU A 42 24.01 17.36 -28.80
N VAL A 43 24.05 18.67 -28.58
CA VAL A 43 22.90 19.42 -28.03
C VAL A 43 21.88 19.63 -29.15
N MET A 44 20.68 19.10 -28.94
CA MET A 44 19.56 19.18 -29.87
C MET A 44 18.93 20.56 -29.88
N LYS A 45 18.33 20.94 -31.01
CA LYS A 45 17.51 22.15 -31.09
C LYS A 45 16.06 21.82 -30.71
N TYR A 46 15.32 22.87 -30.33
CA TYR A 46 13.90 22.78 -30.02
C TYR A 46 13.11 22.21 -31.22
N GLY A 47 12.28 21.19 -31.01
CA GLY A 47 11.54 20.48 -32.06
C GLY A 47 12.36 19.44 -32.86
N GLU A 48 13.57 19.09 -32.40
CA GLU A 48 14.37 17.97 -32.92
C GLU A 48 14.44 16.82 -31.90
N GLY A 49 14.98 15.67 -32.30
CA GLY A 49 15.21 14.55 -31.38
C GLY A 49 13.93 13.85 -30.90
N LEU A 50 13.81 13.65 -29.59
CA LEU A 50 12.71 12.89 -28.97
C LEU A 50 11.33 13.50 -29.25
N GLU A 51 11.20 14.83 -29.21
CA GLU A 51 9.92 15.53 -29.50
C GLU A 51 9.41 15.26 -30.91
N ARG A 52 10.33 15.02 -31.87
CA ARG A 52 9.97 14.73 -33.26
C ARG A 52 9.54 13.28 -33.44
N GLU A 53 10.17 12.36 -32.72
CA GLU A 53 9.88 10.92 -32.81
C GLU A 53 8.64 10.53 -32.00
N TYR A 54 8.37 11.24 -30.90
CA TYR A 54 7.26 11.00 -29.98
C TYR A 54 6.49 12.31 -29.75
N PRO A 55 5.70 12.78 -30.74
CA PRO A 55 5.02 14.09 -30.67
C PRO A 55 3.81 14.13 -29.74
N ASP A 56 3.27 12.95 -29.38
CA ASP A 56 2.05 12.83 -28.57
C ASP A 56 2.34 12.80 -27.05
N GLU A 57 3.62 12.66 -26.65
CA GLU A 57 4.04 12.53 -25.25
C GLU A 57 4.90 13.71 -24.79
N ASN A 58 4.81 14.06 -23.50
CA ASN A 58 5.71 15.05 -22.91
C ASN A 58 7.06 14.43 -22.55
N VAL A 59 7.91 14.21 -23.55
CA VAL A 59 9.20 13.52 -23.42
C VAL A 59 10.20 14.17 -22.45
N TRP A 60 9.92 15.38 -21.96
CA TRP A 60 10.77 16.10 -21.01
C TRP A 60 10.26 16.09 -19.57
N ASP A 61 9.09 15.53 -19.28
CA ASP A 61 8.75 15.15 -17.90
C ASP A 61 9.10 13.68 -17.67
N ALA A 62 9.23 13.28 -16.40
CA ALA A 62 9.65 11.93 -16.07
C ALA A 62 8.58 10.88 -16.42
N GLU A 63 7.31 11.25 -16.37
CA GLU A 63 6.17 10.36 -16.59
C GLU A 63 6.01 10.04 -18.08
N GLY A 64 5.90 11.06 -18.94
CA GLY A 64 5.83 10.91 -20.39
C GLY A 64 7.10 10.31 -21.00
N PHE A 65 8.28 10.55 -20.40
CA PHE A 65 9.49 9.85 -20.83
C PHE A 65 9.48 8.35 -20.46
N ASP A 66 8.96 7.97 -19.29
CA ASP A 66 8.87 6.57 -18.86
C ASP A 66 8.03 5.75 -19.86
N GLU A 67 6.89 6.32 -20.31
CA GLU A 67 5.97 5.69 -21.26
C GLU A 67 6.63 5.30 -22.59
N ILE A 68 7.58 6.10 -23.08
CA ILE A 68 8.27 5.86 -24.36
C ILE A 68 9.64 5.19 -24.21
N SER A 69 10.17 5.13 -22.99
CA SER A 69 11.58 4.82 -22.75
C SER A 69 12.00 3.47 -23.34
N ASP A 70 11.12 2.48 -23.31
CA ASP A 70 11.36 1.14 -23.81
C ASP A 70 11.35 1.01 -25.34
N ASP A 71 10.79 1.99 -26.05
CA ASP A 71 10.77 2.02 -27.51
C ASP A 71 12.04 2.66 -28.09
N ILE A 72 12.76 3.45 -27.29
CA ILE A 72 13.96 4.16 -27.74
C ILE A 72 15.10 3.16 -27.94
N THR A 73 15.51 2.94 -29.19
CA THR A 73 16.63 2.03 -29.54
C THR A 73 17.85 2.75 -30.11
N ASP A 74 17.71 4.03 -30.49
CA ASP A 74 18.80 4.84 -31.03
C ASP A 74 19.67 5.42 -29.88
N VAL A 75 20.88 4.88 -29.78
CA VAL A 75 21.90 5.28 -28.78
C VAL A 75 22.26 6.75 -28.89
N HIS A 76 22.39 7.27 -30.12
CA HIS A 76 22.83 8.64 -30.36
C HIS A 76 21.72 9.63 -30.07
N LEU A 77 20.48 9.29 -30.44
CA LEU A 77 19.28 10.06 -30.10
C LEU A 77 19.16 10.22 -28.58
N LEU A 78 19.18 9.11 -27.85
CA LEU A 78 19.02 9.14 -26.39
C LEU A 78 20.18 9.87 -25.70
N GLY A 79 21.42 9.60 -26.08
CA GLY A 79 22.59 10.28 -25.52
C GLY A 79 22.57 11.79 -25.76
N SER A 80 22.14 12.21 -26.96
CA SER A 80 21.99 13.64 -27.31
C SER A 80 20.81 14.30 -26.58
N ALA A 81 19.71 13.58 -26.33
CA ALA A 81 18.59 14.08 -25.55
C ALA A 81 18.96 14.28 -24.08
N ILE A 82 19.69 13.32 -23.50
CA ILE A 82 20.27 13.43 -22.16
C ILE A 82 21.17 14.66 -22.07
N PHE A 83 22.07 14.86 -23.05
CA PHE A 83 22.96 16.01 -23.05
C PHE A 83 22.19 17.33 -23.14
N SER A 84 21.17 17.39 -24.00
CA SER A 84 20.32 18.57 -24.18
C SER A 84 19.58 18.95 -22.90
N LYS A 85 18.94 17.98 -22.24
CA LYS A 85 18.26 18.24 -20.96
C LYS A 85 19.24 18.67 -19.88
N TRP A 86 20.42 18.04 -19.83
CA TRP A 86 21.45 18.42 -18.87
C TRP A 86 21.92 19.87 -19.07
N THR A 87 22.03 20.35 -20.32
CA THR A 87 22.41 21.76 -20.57
C THR A 87 21.38 22.78 -20.11
N ALA A 88 20.12 22.37 -19.95
CA ALA A 88 19.06 23.20 -19.41
C ALA A 88 18.93 23.13 -17.87
N MET A 89 19.73 22.29 -17.21
CA MET A 89 19.67 22.05 -15.77
C MET A 89 20.22 23.23 -14.96
N GLU A 90 19.40 23.76 -14.07
CA GLU A 90 19.82 24.68 -13.01
C GLU A 90 20.14 23.92 -11.70
N GLN A 91 20.81 24.60 -10.76
CA GLN A 91 21.20 23.97 -9.50
C GLN A 91 19.99 23.51 -8.67
N ASP A 92 18.92 24.28 -8.68
CA ASP A 92 17.70 23.99 -7.93
C ASP A 92 16.99 22.75 -8.51
N ASP A 93 17.00 22.58 -9.85
CA ASP A 93 16.41 21.42 -10.54
C ASP A 93 17.01 20.09 -10.08
N PHE A 94 18.31 20.05 -9.76
CA PHE A 94 18.96 18.81 -9.32
C PHE A 94 18.45 18.33 -7.96
N SER A 95 17.88 19.22 -7.15
CA SER A 95 17.22 18.84 -5.90
C SER A 95 15.81 18.28 -6.14
N GLU A 96 15.21 18.55 -7.31
CA GLU A 96 13.88 18.09 -7.67
C GLU A 96 13.87 16.60 -8.03
N LEU A 97 12.93 15.87 -7.41
CA LEU A 97 12.83 14.43 -7.57
C LEU A 97 12.41 14.02 -8.99
N SER A 98 11.42 14.72 -9.55
CA SER A 98 10.93 14.51 -10.92
C SER A 98 12.07 14.71 -11.93
N PHE A 99 12.86 15.75 -11.73
CA PHE A 99 14.00 16.06 -12.58
C PHE A 99 15.05 14.94 -12.56
N ARG A 100 15.47 14.48 -11.37
CA ARG A 100 16.42 13.37 -11.25
C ARG A 100 15.89 12.06 -11.82
N THR A 101 14.59 11.82 -11.69
CA THR A 101 13.93 10.60 -12.17
C THR A 101 14.09 10.44 -13.67
N TRP A 102 13.89 11.51 -14.43
CA TRP A 102 14.09 11.51 -15.88
C TRP A 102 15.50 11.02 -16.27
N PHE A 103 16.54 11.55 -15.62
CA PHE A 103 17.93 11.13 -15.90
C PHE A 103 18.20 9.68 -15.53
N ILE A 104 17.61 9.19 -14.43
CA ILE A 104 17.75 7.80 -14.02
C ILE A 104 17.18 6.87 -15.10
N ILE A 105 15.97 7.15 -15.61
CA ILE A 105 15.34 6.36 -16.69
C ILE A 105 16.21 6.43 -17.94
N ALA A 106 16.63 7.63 -18.34
CA ALA A 106 17.38 7.83 -19.57
C ALA A 106 18.76 7.13 -19.54
N PHE A 107 19.50 7.23 -18.43
CA PHE A 107 20.77 6.52 -18.27
C PHE A 107 20.58 5.01 -18.15
N ALA A 108 19.52 4.55 -17.49
CA ALA A 108 19.21 3.13 -17.41
C ALA A 108 18.96 2.57 -18.82
N ARG A 109 18.11 3.25 -19.59
CA ARG A 109 17.82 2.87 -20.97
C ARG A 109 19.08 2.90 -21.83
N LEU A 110 19.88 3.96 -21.75
CA LEU A 110 21.13 4.09 -22.51
C LEU A 110 22.11 2.95 -22.22
N ALA A 111 22.25 2.56 -20.95
CA ALA A 111 23.10 1.43 -20.55
C ALA A 111 22.57 0.08 -21.04
N THR A 112 21.24 -0.09 -21.12
CA THR A 112 20.59 -1.30 -21.62
C THR A 112 20.75 -1.45 -23.13
N ILE A 113 20.48 -0.41 -23.93
CA ILE A 113 20.59 -0.47 -25.39
C ILE A 113 22.04 -0.58 -25.89
N THR A 114 23.02 -0.22 -25.04
CA THR A 114 24.45 -0.40 -25.30
C THR A 114 25.03 -1.70 -24.73
N ASP A 115 24.22 -2.51 -24.03
CA ASP A 115 24.65 -3.81 -23.53
C ASP A 115 24.71 -4.87 -24.64
N GLU A 116 25.91 -5.12 -25.15
CA GLU A 116 26.15 -6.14 -26.17
C GLU A 116 25.72 -7.55 -25.74
N LYS A 117 25.64 -7.81 -24.43
CA LYS A 117 25.24 -9.10 -23.87
C LYS A 117 23.72 -9.24 -23.66
N GLN A 118 22.95 -8.15 -23.80
CA GLN A 118 21.50 -8.10 -23.53
C GLN A 118 21.12 -8.66 -22.15
N THR A 119 21.98 -8.47 -21.16
CA THR A 119 21.81 -9.00 -19.80
C THR A 119 21.15 -8.02 -18.84
N ASN A 120 20.89 -6.78 -19.28
CA ASN A 120 20.49 -5.62 -18.47
C ASN A 120 21.48 -5.38 -17.30
N PRO A 121 22.29 -4.32 -17.34
CA PRO A 121 23.33 -4.10 -16.33
C PRO A 121 22.79 -3.83 -14.92
N PHE A 122 21.49 -3.61 -14.76
CA PHE A 122 20.83 -3.35 -13.48
C PHE A 122 20.10 -4.55 -12.89
N VAL A 123 20.19 -5.73 -13.52
CA VAL A 123 19.55 -6.97 -13.05
C VAL A 123 20.60 -7.96 -12.55
N LEU A 124 20.32 -8.60 -11.42
CA LEU A 124 21.16 -9.68 -10.91
C LEU A 124 20.95 -10.95 -11.74
N THR A 125 21.88 -11.24 -12.66
CA THR A 125 21.83 -12.44 -13.52
C THR A 125 22.74 -13.58 -13.05
N GLY A 126 23.73 -13.28 -12.20
CA GLY A 126 24.70 -14.24 -11.67
C GLY A 126 24.39 -14.76 -10.27
N LYS A 127 25.21 -15.69 -9.76
CA LYS A 127 25.13 -16.13 -8.36
C LYS A 127 25.61 -15.00 -7.46
N LEU A 128 24.83 -14.64 -6.45
CA LEU A 128 25.20 -13.61 -5.48
C LEU A 128 26.43 -14.05 -4.66
N LYS A 129 27.46 -13.19 -4.64
CA LYS A 129 28.69 -13.35 -3.87
C LYS A 129 28.68 -12.52 -2.59
N ARG A 130 28.13 -11.30 -2.68
CA ARG A 130 28.04 -10.37 -1.54
C ARG A 130 26.86 -9.42 -1.72
N PHE A 131 26.28 -8.95 -0.63
CA PHE A 131 25.44 -7.76 -0.64
C PHE A 131 25.77 -6.79 0.49
N LYS A 132 25.42 -5.53 0.28
CA LYS A 132 25.50 -4.46 1.28
C LYS A 132 24.16 -3.71 1.30
N LEU A 133 23.48 -3.75 2.44
CA LEU A 133 22.24 -3.03 2.68
C LEU A 133 22.51 -1.86 3.63
N VAL A 134 22.17 -0.65 3.19
CA VAL A 134 22.12 0.56 4.00
C VAL A 134 20.66 0.81 4.35
N SER A 135 20.37 0.99 5.63
CA SER A 135 19.04 1.21 6.18
C SER A 135 19.08 2.44 7.08
N GLY A 136 18.24 3.45 6.84
CA GLY A 136 18.10 4.61 7.72
C GLY A 136 17.36 5.75 7.02
N ASP A 137 16.95 6.77 7.77
CA ASP A 137 16.33 7.95 7.16
C ASP A 137 17.38 8.79 6.40
N LEU A 138 17.59 8.47 5.12
CA LEU A 138 18.59 9.09 4.25
C LEU A 138 18.22 10.52 3.83
N ASN A 139 17.00 10.96 4.15
CA ASN A 139 16.40 12.23 3.73
C ASN A 139 16.12 13.19 4.89
N LYS A 140 16.54 12.90 6.12
CA LYS A 140 16.32 13.80 7.27
C LYS A 140 16.94 15.18 7.04
N GLU A 141 16.08 16.18 6.82
CA GLU A 141 16.45 17.58 7.05
C GLU A 141 16.70 17.79 8.54
N SER A 142 17.75 18.56 8.82
CA SER A 142 18.32 18.80 10.16
C SER A 142 17.26 19.07 11.25
N GLY A 143 17.26 18.28 12.31
CA GLY A 143 16.35 18.49 13.44
C GLY A 143 16.50 17.50 14.59
N GLN A 144 17.40 17.85 15.53
CA GLN A 144 17.52 17.37 16.93
C GLN A 144 16.84 16.05 17.30
N THR A 145 17.55 14.92 17.20
CA THR A 145 17.44 13.81 18.16
C THR A 145 18.74 13.00 18.14
N ASP A 146 19.30 12.72 19.33
CA ASP A 146 20.41 11.79 19.55
C ASP A 146 19.86 10.35 19.40
N ASP A 147 19.48 9.96 18.17
CA ASP A 147 18.95 8.63 17.90
C ASP A 147 20.10 7.65 17.63
N GLN A 148 20.32 6.74 18.59
CA GLN A 148 21.26 5.64 18.42
C GLN A 148 20.66 4.66 17.40
N ASP A 149 21.45 4.29 16.39
CA ASP A 149 21.00 3.46 15.24
C ASP A 149 20.13 4.19 14.21
N ALA A 150 20.31 5.50 14.03
CA ALA A 150 19.68 6.25 12.94
C ALA A 150 19.95 5.64 11.54
N MET A 151 21.13 5.05 11.35
CA MET A 151 21.48 4.31 10.14
C MET A 151 22.29 3.04 10.46
N GLN A 152 22.03 1.98 9.71
CA GLN A 152 22.75 0.71 9.75
C GLN A 152 23.26 0.33 8.37
N VAL A 153 24.46 -0.28 8.34
CA VAL A 153 25.04 -0.87 7.13
C VAL A 153 25.32 -2.33 7.40
N LEU A 154 24.52 -3.21 6.81
CA LEU A 154 24.68 -4.66 6.86
C LEU A 154 25.43 -5.13 5.62
N THR A 155 26.59 -5.75 5.79
CA THR A 155 27.36 -6.37 4.70
C THR A 155 27.40 -7.88 4.91
N VAL A 156 27.02 -8.63 3.88
CA VAL A 156 26.97 -10.10 3.92
C VAL A 156 27.75 -10.62 2.73
N SER A 157 28.77 -11.45 2.99
CA SER A 157 29.57 -12.11 1.96
C SER A 157 29.58 -13.61 2.18
N SER A 158 29.56 -14.40 1.10
CA SER A 158 29.61 -15.87 1.18
C SER A 158 30.87 -16.42 1.85
N ASP A 159 31.96 -15.65 1.85
CA ASP A 159 33.27 -15.99 2.43
C ASP A 159 33.62 -15.16 3.68
N GLY A 160 33.12 -13.92 3.76
CA GLY A 160 33.42 -12.96 4.82
C GLY A 160 32.47 -12.97 6.02
N GLY A 161 31.34 -13.68 5.93
CA GLY A 161 30.28 -13.69 6.93
C GLY A 161 29.45 -12.39 6.94
N ILE A 162 28.86 -12.08 8.09
CA ILE A 162 27.94 -10.95 8.24
C ILE A 162 28.56 -9.88 9.14
N TRP A 163 28.60 -8.65 8.65
CA TRP A 163 29.10 -7.47 9.37
C TRP A 163 28.03 -6.40 9.45
N LEU A 164 27.89 -5.81 10.63
CA LEU A 164 26.97 -4.71 10.88
C LEU A 164 27.75 -3.49 11.35
N LYS A 165 27.54 -2.35 10.69
CA LYS A 165 28.01 -1.04 11.14
C LYS A 165 26.82 -0.19 11.53
N ARG A 166 26.94 0.54 12.64
CA ARG A 166 25.89 1.40 13.19
C ARG A 166 26.36 2.83 13.27
N TYR A 167 25.45 3.72 12.92
CA TYR A 167 25.68 5.16 12.88
C TYR A 167 24.67 5.85 13.79
N LYS A 168 25.09 7.00 14.32
CA LYS A 168 24.25 7.94 15.04
C LYS A 168 24.25 9.24 14.26
N SER A 169 23.10 9.91 14.25
CA SER A 169 22.97 11.19 13.58
C SER A 169 23.30 12.32 14.56
N ILE A 170 24.32 13.12 14.27
CA ILE A 170 24.69 14.33 15.03
C ILE A 170 24.68 15.52 14.08
N GLY A 171 23.62 16.34 14.16
CA GLY A 171 23.41 17.42 13.20
C GLY A 171 23.20 16.85 11.79
N ASN A 172 24.09 17.19 10.86
CA ASN A 172 24.08 16.67 9.48
C ASN A 172 25.11 15.54 9.26
N ALA A 173 25.78 15.09 10.32
CA ALA A 173 26.84 14.08 10.23
C ALA A 173 26.37 12.72 10.75
N GLU A 174 26.53 11.69 9.92
CA GLU A 174 26.38 10.30 10.32
C GLU A 174 27.70 9.76 10.86
N ILE A 175 27.77 9.55 12.17
CA ILE A 175 29.00 9.15 12.85
C ILE A 175 28.92 7.66 13.20
N PRO A 176 29.85 6.82 12.71
CA PRO A 176 29.89 5.41 13.09
C PRO A 176 30.22 5.28 14.57
N TRP A 177 29.44 4.49 15.31
CA TRP A 177 29.67 4.28 16.74
C TRP A 177 29.85 2.81 17.11
N ALA A 178 29.45 1.88 16.25
CA ALA A 178 29.72 0.45 16.45
C ALA A 178 29.95 -0.30 15.13
N VAL A 179 30.82 -1.30 15.19
CA VAL A 179 31.07 -2.28 14.13
C VAL A 179 31.15 -3.65 14.77
N GLU A 180 30.35 -4.59 14.31
CA GLU A 180 30.30 -5.94 14.85
C GLU A 180 30.25 -6.99 13.74
N LYS A 181 30.81 -8.17 14.01
CA LYS A 181 30.63 -9.36 13.18
C LYS A 181 29.51 -10.21 13.81
N ILE A 182 28.45 -10.47 13.06
CA ILE A 182 27.34 -11.30 13.52
C ILE A 182 27.74 -12.77 13.38
N ALA A 183 27.73 -13.50 14.49
CA ALA A 183 28.00 -14.94 14.49
C ALA A 183 26.89 -15.67 13.72
N THR A 184 27.28 -16.48 12.75
CA THR A 184 26.37 -17.30 11.94
C THR A 184 27.08 -18.56 11.47
N ASN A 185 26.32 -19.60 11.14
CA ASN A 185 26.84 -20.83 10.52
C ASN A 185 26.72 -20.75 8.99
N GLN A 186 27.38 -21.67 8.29
CA GLN A 186 27.42 -21.67 6.83
C GLN A 186 26.02 -21.90 6.21
N GLU A 187 25.21 -22.76 6.81
CA GLU A 187 23.85 -23.06 6.33
C GLU A 187 22.93 -21.83 6.36
N THR A 188 22.93 -21.10 7.48
CA THR A 188 22.18 -19.85 7.64
C THR A 188 22.68 -18.79 6.66
N LEU A 189 24.01 -18.67 6.48
CA LEU A 189 24.58 -17.72 5.52
C LEU A 189 24.15 -18.04 4.08
N GLU A 190 24.23 -19.30 3.66
CA GLU A 190 23.79 -19.75 2.34
C GLU A 190 22.29 -19.52 2.13
N SER A 191 21.48 -19.81 3.14
CA SER A 191 20.03 -19.57 3.11
C SER A 191 19.69 -18.08 2.95
N ILE A 192 20.41 -17.19 3.64
CA ILE A 192 20.27 -15.74 3.48
C ILE A 192 20.68 -15.29 2.07
N MET A 193 21.83 -15.74 1.58
CA MET A 193 22.31 -15.40 0.23
C MET A 193 21.34 -15.87 -0.85
N GLN A 194 20.74 -17.05 -0.68
CA GLN A 194 19.74 -17.60 -1.59
C GLN A 194 18.43 -16.80 -1.54
N ALA A 195 17.97 -16.40 -0.36
CA ALA A 195 16.77 -15.58 -0.21
C ALA A 195 16.93 -14.25 -0.95
N PHE A 196 18.05 -13.54 -0.77
CA PHE A 196 18.33 -12.31 -1.51
C PHE A 196 18.47 -12.55 -3.01
N SER A 197 19.20 -13.60 -3.41
CA SER A 197 19.33 -13.93 -4.84
C SER A 197 17.95 -14.17 -5.48
N SER A 198 17.02 -14.80 -4.76
CA SER A 198 15.68 -15.12 -5.28
C SER A 198 14.76 -13.90 -5.27
N SER A 199 14.80 -13.09 -4.23
CA SER A 199 13.97 -11.87 -4.11
C SER A 199 14.34 -10.79 -5.12
N PHE A 200 15.62 -10.75 -5.54
CA PHE A 200 16.13 -9.75 -6.49
C PHE A 200 16.49 -10.36 -7.86
N LYS A 201 16.11 -11.63 -8.09
CA LYS A 201 16.25 -12.25 -9.41
C LYS A 201 15.26 -11.59 -10.36
N ASP A 202 15.76 -11.06 -11.47
CA ASP A 202 14.93 -10.40 -12.48
C ASP A 202 14.10 -9.23 -11.91
N TYR A 203 14.50 -8.69 -10.74
CA TYR A 203 13.82 -7.54 -10.14
C TYR A 203 14.12 -6.32 -10.97
N ASP A 204 13.14 -5.95 -11.79
CA ASP A 204 13.18 -4.71 -12.54
C ASP A 204 12.84 -3.56 -11.59
N VAL A 205 13.65 -2.51 -11.66
CA VAL A 205 13.51 -1.35 -10.78
C VAL A 205 12.38 -0.50 -11.34
N SER A 206 11.11 -0.92 -11.16
CA SER A 206 9.98 -0.03 -11.42
C SER A 206 10.05 1.12 -10.40
N LEU A 207 10.24 2.33 -10.92
CA LEU A 207 10.69 3.52 -10.23
C LEU A 207 9.58 4.17 -9.37
N ALA A 208 9.11 3.49 -8.33
CA ALA A 208 8.21 4.08 -7.34
C ALA A 208 9.01 4.98 -6.38
N PHE A 209 9.29 6.21 -6.79
CA PHE A 209 10.07 7.19 -6.03
C PHE A 209 9.19 8.13 -5.23
N HIS A 210 9.20 8.05 -3.89
CA HIS A 210 8.99 9.22 -3.02
C HIS A 210 9.61 8.97 -1.63
N VAL A 211 10.75 9.59 -1.29
CA VAL A 211 11.44 9.58 0.03
C VAL A 211 12.32 8.35 0.32
N LYS A 212 13.64 8.43 0.08
CA LYS A 212 14.57 7.28 0.14
C LYS A 212 14.89 6.88 1.58
N VAL A 213 14.83 5.57 1.89
CA VAL A 213 15.14 5.09 3.26
C VAL A 213 16.00 3.80 3.30
N TRP A 214 16.17 3.06 2.19
CA TRP A 214 17.20 2.01 2.12
C TRP A 214 17.89 1.93 0.75
N GLN A 215 19.14 1.43 0.74
CA GLN A 215 19.95 1.20 -0.46
C GLN A 215 20.60 -0.18 -0.39
N LEU A 216 20.50 -0.95 -1.47
CA LEU A 216 21.04 -2.29 -1.60
C LEU A 216 22.05 -2.32 -2.74
N GLU A 217 23.26 -2.79 -2.44
CA GLU A 217 24.29 -3.12 -3.42
C GLU A 217 24.44 -4.65 -3.45
N LEU A 218 24.21 -5.25 -4.61
CA LEU A 218 24.37 -6.68 -4.88
C LEU A 218 25.62 -6.87 -5.73
N VAL A 219 26.46 -7.83 -5.36
CA VAL A 219 27.68 -8.21 -6.11
C VAL A 219 27.62 -9.68 -6.43
N ASP A 220 27.72 -10.02 -7.71
CA ASP A 220 27.73 -11.40 -8.18
C ASP A 220 29.15 -12.01 -8.20
N THR A 221 29.26 -13.26 -8.62
CA THR A 221 30.54 -13.98 -8.73
C THR A 221 31.46 -13.47 -9.83
N GLU A 222 30.96 -12.66 -10.76
CA GLU A 222 31.74 -12.00 -11.82
C GLU A 222 32.12 -10.56 -11.43
N ASP A 223 31.92 -10.19 -10.16
CA ASP A 223 32.15 -8.85 -9.60
C ASP A 223 31.31 -7.74 -10.27
N ARG A 224 30.18 -8.12 -10.90
CA ARG A 224 29.18 -7.16 -11.38
C ARG A 224 28.40 -6.61 -10.20
N ILE A 225 28.14 -5.29 -10.22
CA ILE A 225 27.49 -4.57 -9.13
C ILE A 225 26.14 -4.04 -9.61
N VAL A 226 25.09 -4.43 -8.90
CA VAL A 226 23.73 -3.93 -9.10
C VAL A 226 23.34 -3.10 -7.88
N LYS A 227 22.78 -1.90 -8.09
CA LYS A 227 22.31 -1.03 -7.02
C LYS A 227 20.81 -0.79 -7.12
N ILE A 228 20.13 -1.00 -6.01
CA ILE A 228 18.68 -0.90 -5.86
C ILE A 228 18.39 0.00 -4.66
N SER A 229 17.32 0.77 -4.70
CA SER A 229 16.87 1.56 -3.57
C SER A 229 15.35 1.49 -3.46
N GLY A 230 14.82 1.84 -2.28
CA GLY A 230 13.38 1.87 -2.08
C GLY A 230 12.96 2.50 -0.75
N LEU A 231 11.65 2.40 -0.52
CA LEU A 231 10.97 2.93 0.66
C LEU A 231 11.04 1.96 1.83
N MET A 232 11.34 2.48 3.02
CA MET A 232 11.29 1.72 4.29
C MET A 232 9.95 1.88 5.01
N PHE A 233 9.29 3.03 4.86
CA PHE A 233 8.02 3.33 5.54
C PHE A 233 6.82 2.91 4.68
N GLY A 234 5.80 2.31 5.32
CA GLY A 234 4.61 1.78 4.65
C GLY A 234 4.67 0.26 4.41
N LYS A 235 3.87 -0.24 3.45
CA LYS A 235 3.89 -1.64 3.01
C LYS A 235 5.17 -1.90 2.20
N SER A 236 6.33 -1.94 2.86
CA SER A 236 7.61 -2.32 2.23
C SER A 236 7.48 -3.72 1.63
N THR A 237 7.72 -3.83 0.32
CA THR A 237 7.65 -5.09 -0.46
C THR A 237 8.57 -6.18 0.11
N PHE A 238 9.60 -5.80 0.87
CA PHE A 238 10.60 -6.71 1.43
C PHE A 238 10.50 -6.91 2.95
N ARG A 239 9.32 -6.65 3.54
CA ARG A 239 9.06 -6.90 4.97
C ARG A 239 9.29 -8.37 5.36
N SER A 240 8.79 -9.31 4.56
CA SER A 240 8.99 -10.75 4.78
C SER A 240 10.46 -11.16 4.77
N LEU A 241 11.26 -10.59 3.86
CA LEU A 241 12.71 -10.82 3.81
C LEU A 241 13.41 -10.24 5.05
N SER A 242 12.96 -9.09 5.54
CA SER A 242 13.47 -8.49 6.79
C SER A 242 13.16 -9.36 8.01
N GLU A 243 11.93 -9.88 8.11
CA GLU A 243 11.55 -10.81 9.18
C GLU A 243 12.35 -12.10 9.15
N PHE A 244 12.48 -12.71 7.96
CA PHE A 244 13.30 -13.91 7.75
C PHE A 244 14.74 -13.71 8.25
N MET A 245 15.36 -12.58 7.92
CA MET A 245 16.71 -12.23 8.37
C MET A 245 16.79 -12.13 9.90
N ARG A 246 15.86 -11.44 10.55
CA ARG A 246 15.85 -11.29 12.02
C ARG A 246 15.67 -12.63 12.72
N GLU A 247 14.80 -13.49 12.19
CA GLU A 247 14.56 -14.84 12.73
C GLU A 247 15.81 -15.71 12.59
N LYS A 248 16.38 -15.79 11.38
CA LYS A 248 17.56 -16.61 11.10
C LYS A 248 18.80 -16.19 11.90
N LEU A 249 18.94 -14.89 12.16
CA LEU A 249 20.07 -14.34 12.92
C LEU A 249 19.79 -14.22 14.43
N GLY A 250 18.54 -14.39 14.86
CA GLY A 250 18.13 -14.15 16.25
C GLY A 250 18.35 -12.70 16.71
N ARG A 251 18.20 -11.72 15.80
CA ARG A 251 18.51 -10.29 16.03
C ARG A 251 17.31 -9.40 15.69
N ASN A 252 16.63 -8.88 16.72
CA ASN A 252 15.44 -8.01 16.57
C ASN A 252 15.78 -6.51 16.43
N ASP A 253 17.05 -6.16 16.37
CA ASP A 253 17.57 -4.80 16.38
C ASP A 253 18.07 -4.35 14.99
N LEU A 254 17.91 -5.19 13.97
CA LEU A 254 18.27 -4.88 12.59
C LEU A 254 17.18 -4.05 11.92
N LEU A 255 17.53 -2.92 11.30
CA LEU A 255 16.61 -2.04 10.56
C LEU A 255 16.13 -2.68 9.25
N LEU A 256 17.05 -3.19 8.43
CA LEU A 256 16.75 -3.86 7.15
C LEU A 256 15.83 -3.02 6.23
N PHE A 257 14.90 -3.64 5.51
CA PHE A 257 14.06 -2.96 4.51
C PHE A 257 12.80 -2.30 5.10
N ASP A 258 12.50 -2.50 6.38
CA ASP A 258 11.25 -2.08 7.03
C ASP A 258 11.48 -1.19 8.28
N GLY A 259 12.72 -0.80 8.55
CA GLY A 259 13.06 0.13 9.63
C GLY A 259 12.88 -0.47 11.02
N ASN A 260 12.95 -1.79 11.11
CA ASN A 260 12.72 -2.53 12.35
C ASN A 260 11.26 -2.54 12.79
N TYR A 261 10.34 -2.71 11.83
CA TYR A 261 8.91 -2.80 12.08
C TYR A 261 8.57 -3.87 13.13
N ASP A 262 7.71 -3.49 14.07
CA ASP A 262 7.19 -4.34 15.14
C ASP A 262 5.66 -4.37 15.04
N PRO A 263 5.06 -5.38 14.37
CA PRO A 263 3.63 -5.40 14.17
C PRO A 263 2.88 -5.58 15.48
N ILE A 264 1.63 -5.14 15.42
CA ILE A 264 0.66 -5.39 16.47
C ILE A 264 0.19 -6.84 16.35
N ASP A 265 0.33 -7.59 17.45
CA ASP A 265 -0.18 -8.95 17.61
C ASP A 265 -1.61 -8.94 18.14
N ARG A 266 -1.94 -7.96 18.99
CA ARG A 266 -3.23 -7.92 19.66
C ARG A 266 -3.63 -6.52 20.06
N ILE A 267 -4.91 -6.20 19.82
CA ILE A 267 -5.62 -5.05 20.38
C ILE A 267 -6.77 -5.60 21.23
N GLU A 268 -6.88 -5.12 22.46
CA GLU A 268 -8.02 -5.40 23.35
C GLU A 268 -8.59 -4.08 23.83
N ALA A 269 -9.79 -3.72 23.39
CA ALA A 269 -10.51 -2.53 23.85
C ALA A 269 -11.66 -2.96 24.75
N LYS A 270 -11.86 -2.20 25.83
CA LYS A 270 -12.99 -2.33 26.76
C LYS A 270 -13.67 -0.99 26.87
N TYR A 271 -14.98 -1.02 26.95
CA TYR A 271 -15.82 0.14 27.20
C TYR A 271 -16.80 -0.21 28.32
N ASP A 272 -16.92 0.69 29.29
CA ASP A 272 -17.76 0.52 30.45
C ASP A 272 -18.63 1.77 30.59
N ARG A 273 -19.95 1.58 30.60
CA ARG A 273 -20.91 2.64 30.92
C ARG A 273 -21.71 2.25 32.16
N ASN A 274 -21.71 3.14 33.14
CA ASN A 274 -22.51 3.04 34.35
C ASN A 274 -23.52 4.19 34.35
N THR A 275 -24.81 3.86 34.36
CA THR A 275 -25.88 4.87 34.41
C THR A 275 -26.72 4.66 35.68
N LYS A 276 -26.92 5.71 36.47
CA LYS A 276 -27.82 5.74 37.64
C LYS A 276 -29.18 6.25 37.22
N ILE A 277 -30.19 5.40 37.37
CA ILE A 277 -31.58 5.71 37.03
C ILE A 277 -32.33 6.02 38.32
N MET A 278 -32.80 7.25 38.46
CA MET A 278 -33.60 7.68 39.61
C MET A 278 -34.98 7.04 39.58
N MET A 279 -35.46 6.55 40.72
CA MET A 279 -36.81 6.02 40.83
C MET A 279 -37.81 7.13 41.18
N GLU A 280 -38.92 7.24 40.44
CA GLU A 280 -39.93 8.30 40.63
C GLU A 280 -40.55 8.31 42.04
N ASP A 281 -40.67 7.14 42.67
CA ASP A 281 -41.42 6.97 43.92
C ASP A 281 -40.56 6.99 45.20
N ARG A 282 -39.24 7.19 45.08
CA ARG A 282 -38.31 7.17 46.23
C ARG A 282 -37.16 8.15 46.01
N GLU A 283 -37.26 9.32 46.65
CA GLU A 283 -36.13 10.25 46.76
C GLU A 283 -34.94 9.51 47.41
N ASP A 284 -33.78 9.58 46.75
CA ASP A 284 -32.51 8.92 47.08
C ASP A 284 -32.35 7.41 46.74
N ASP A 285 -33.30 6.78 46.04
CA ASP A 285 -33.16 5.39 45.55
C ASP A 285 -32.84 5.40 44.02
N TYR A 286 -31.76 4.71 43.62
CA TYR A 286 -31.35 4.59 42.22
C TYR A 286 -31.03 3.15 41.84
N VAL A 287 -31.34 2.80 40.60
CA VAL A 287 -30.90 1.54 39.97
C VAL A 287 -29.66 1.82 39.13
N ILE A 288 -28.66 0.96 39.25
CA ILE A 288 -27.46 1.01 38.40
C ILE A 288 -27.71 0.16 37.16
N TRP A 289 -27.55 0.77 36.00
CA TRP A 289 -27.49 0.06 34.72
C TRP A 289 -26.03 0.02 34.25
N ASP A 290 -25.42 -1.16 34.38
CA ASP A 290 -24.10 -1.45 33.86
C ASP A 290 -24.17 -2.00 32.43
N TYR A 291 -23.38 -1.41 31.55
CA TYR A 291 -23.22 -1.79 30.16
C TYR A 291 -21.74 -1.95 29.85
N HIS A 292 -21.35 -3.11 29.32
CA HIS A 292 -19.96 -3.43 29.05
C HIS A 292 -19.76 -3.88 27.60
N GLU A 293 -18.68 -3.43 26.99
CA GLU A 293 -18.22 -3.97 25.71
C GLU A 293 -16.76 -4.39 25.79
N LYS A 294 -16.42 -5.40 25.00
CA LYS A 294 -15.05 -5.84 24.82
C LYS A 294 -14.81 -6.24 23.37
N LEU A 295 -13.83 -5.59 22.75
CA LEU A 295 -13.32 -5.92 21.43
C LEU A 295 -11.93 -6.55 21.58
N VAL A 296 -11.69 -7.68 20.92
CA VAL A 296 -10.37 -8.31 20.82
C VAL A 296 -10.07 -8.60 19.36
N VAL A 297 -8.99 -8.00 18.84
CA VAL A 297 -8.42 -8.31 17.53
C VAL A 297 -7.11 -9.02 17.79
N ASP A 298 -7.00 -10.29 17.42
CA ASP A 298 -5.84 -11.13 17.73
C ASP A 298 -5.28 -11.78 16.47
N ARG A 299 -4.01 -11.46 16.17
CA ARG A 299 -3.26 -11.97 15.03
C ARG A 299 -3.04 -13.47 15.10
N LYS A 300 -2.70 -14.01 16.27
CA LYS A 300 -2.29 -15.41 16.42
C LYS A 300 -3.46 -16.35 16.17
N SER A 301 -4.64 -16.01 16.69
CA SER A 301 -5.86 -16.78 16.40
C SER A 301 -6.52 -16.40 15.09
N GLU A 302 -6.08 -15.34 14.42
CA GLU A 302 -6.74 -14.73 13.24
C GLU A 302 -8.23 -14.48 13.53
N THR A 303 -8.52 -13.87 14.69
CA THR A 303 -9.90 -13.62 15.14
C THR A 303 -10.17 -12.18 15.54
N ILE A 304 -11.40 -11.76 15.27
CA ILE A 304 -12.03 -10.56 15.83
C ILE A 304 -13.18 -11.02 16.71
N GLU A 305 -13.13 -10.71 18.00
CA GLU A 305 -14.17 -11.03 18.97
C GLU A 305 -14.77 -9.74 19.51
N TYR A 306 -16.08 -9.58 19.39
CA TYR A 306 -16.81 -8.44 19.92
C TYR A 306 -17.92 -8.91 20.85
N PHE A 307 -17.72 -8.64 22.14
CA PHE A 307 -18.60 -8.99 23.24
C PHE A 307 -19.30 -7.74 23.74
N ARG A 308 -20.61 -7.86 24.02
CA ARG A 308 -21.41 -6.83 24.69
C ARG A 308 -22.23 -7.48 25.79
N GLN A 309 -22.22 -6.90 26.97
CA GLN A 309 -23.13 -7.20 28.05
C GLN A 309 -24.07 -5.99 28.20
N ILE A 310 -25.31 -6.18 27.75
CA ILE A 310 -26.31 -5.10 27.69
C ILE A 310 -26.92 -4.86 29.08
N ALA A 311 -27.08 -5.95 29.83
CA ALA A 311 -27.55 -5.99 31.21
C ALA A 311 -27.11 -7.33 31.83
N GLU A 312 -27.31 -7.51 33.14
CA GLU A 312 -27.05 -8.78 33.81
C GLU A 312 -27.78 -9.94 33.11
N GLY A 313 -27.03 -10.98 32.70
CA GLY A 313 -27.57 -12.14 31.99
C GLY A 313 -27.92 -11.92 30.52
N CYS A 314 -27.65 -10.73 29.95
CA CYS A 314 -27.90 -10.39 28.55
C CYS A 314 -26.58 -10.14 27.80
N ASP A 315 -25.98 -11.22 27.32
CA ASP A 315 -24.69 -11.21 26.64
C ASP A 315 -24.84 -11.45 25.14
N VAL A 316 -24.09 -10.69 24.33
CA VAL A 316 -24.03 -10.82 22.87
C VAL A 316 -22.58 -10.98 22.44
N CYS A 317 -22.29 -12.06 21.71
CA CYS A 317 -20.94 -12.39 21.25
C CYS A 317 -20.91 -12.51 19.73
N HIS A 318 -20.00 -11.77 19.08
CA HIS A 318 -19.62 -11.99 17.68
C HIS A 318 -18.18 -12.48 17.62
N LYS A 319 -17.93 -13.49 16.79
CA LYS A 319 -16.59 -14.02 16.55
C LYS A 319 -16.38 -14.26 15.07
N TYR A 320 -15.43 -13.53 14.51
CA TYR A 320 -14.97 -13.69 13.13
C TYR A 320 -13.63 -14.40 13.18
N HIS A 321 -13.46 -15.45 12.38
CA HIS A 321 -12.17 -16.09 12.15
C HIS A 321 -11.83 -15.96 10.67
N VAL A 322 -10.84 -15.13 10.35
CA VAL A 322 -10.51 -14.76 8.97
C VAL A 322 -9.02 -14.94 8.77
N SER A 323 -8.63 -16.12 8.29
CA SER A 323 -7.22 -16.48 8.10
C SER A 323 -6.50 -15.51 7.17
N GLY A 324 -5.44 -14.88 7.67
CA GLY A 324 -4.62 -13.90 6.96
C GLY A 324 -5.24 -12.50 6.91
N GLY A 325 -6.58 -12.40 6.94
CA GLY A 325 -7.29 -11.13 6.91
C GLY A 325 -7.09 -10.31 8.19
N VAL A 326 -7.07 -10.94 9.37
CA VAL A 326 -6.84 -10.21 10.63
C VAL A 326 -5.40 -9.72 10.72
N SER A 327 -4.43 -10.52 10.29
CA SER A 327 -3.04 -10.07 10.12
C SER A 327 -2.95 -8.82 9.22
N GLN A 328 -3.60 -8.84 8.06
CA GLN A 328 -3.60 -7.71 7.13
C GLN A 328 -4.25 -6.45 7.73
N LEU A 329 -5.35 -6.60 8.46
CA LEU A 329 -5.99 -5.49 9.18
C LEU A 329 -5.02 -4.84 10.17
N LEU A 330 -4.29 -5.65 10.94
CA LEU A 330 -3.32 -5.17 11.92
C LEU A 330 -2.03 -4.61 11.28
N ASP A 331 -1.64 -5.07 10.10
CA ASP A 331 -0.46 -4.61 9.36
C ASP A 331 -0.59 -3.17 8.83
N ASN A 332 -1.82 -2.66 8.76
CA ASN A 332 -2.11 -1.26 8.41
C ASN A 332 -1.87 -0.30 9.59
N LEU A 333 -1.61 -0.82 10.80
CA LEU A 333 -1.39 0.00 11.99
C LEU A 333 0.10 0.09 12.35
N ASN A 334 0.49 1.27 12.83
CA ASN A 334 1.83 1.49 13.38
C ASN A 334 1.91 1.09 14.86
N ALA A 335 3.10 0.70 15.30
CA ALA A 335 3.34 0.24 16.67
C ALA A 335 3.03 1.30 17.74
N ASP A 336 2.95 2.58 17.37
CA ASP A 336 2.64 3.72 18.23
C ASP A 336 1.17 4.15 18.19
N VAL A 337 0.29 3.42 17.48
CA VAL A 337 -1.16 3.70 17.40
C VAL A 337 -1.77 3.96 18.79
N PHE A 338 -2.74 4.88 18.84
CA PHE A 338 -3.42 5.36 20.05
C PHE A 338 -2.52 6.10 21.08
N SER A 339 -1.30 6.51 20.71
CA SER A 339 -0.38 7.21 21.64
C SER A 339 -0.76 8.66 21.96
N LYS A 340 -1.54 9.33 21.11
CA LYS A 340 -1.88 10.75 21.23
C LYS A 340 -3.36 10.95 21.52
N LYS A 341 -3.64 11.93 22.38
CA LYS A 341 -4.97 12.40 22.77
C LYS A 341 -4.96 13.93 22.82
N GLU A 342 -6.12 14.56 22.61
CA GLU A 342 -6.26 16.00 22.83
C GLU A 342 -6.31 16.32 24.33
N GLY A 343 -7.08 15.52 25.08
CA GLY A 343 -7.35 15.72 26.49
C GLY A 343 -8.50 16.69 26.74
N ASN A 344 -9.22 16.46 27.84
CA ASN A 344 -10.30 17.33 28.29
C ASN A 344 -9.75 18.55 29.05
N PRO A 345 -10.39 19.74 28.96
CA PRO A 345 -10.04 20.87 29.81
C PRO A 345 -10.34 20.59 31.29
N THR A 346 -9.81 21.40 32.20
CA THR A 346 -9.91 21.13 33.65
C THR A 346 -11.28 21.43 34.25
N ASP A 347 -12.13 22.19 33.55
CA ASP A 347 -13.46 22.64 33.99
C ASP A 347 -14.61 21.87 33.33
N VAL A 348 -14.36 20.66 32.81
CA VAL A 348 -15.40 19.79 32.26
C VAL A 348 -16.43 19.44 33.32
N TYR A 349 -17.70 19.62 32.96
CA TYR A 349 -18.82 19.11 33.75
C TYR A 349 -18.84 17.58 33.73
N VAL A 350 -18.83 16.97 34.91
CA VAL A 350 -18.95 15.52 35.09
C VAL A 350 -20.37 15.23 35.55
N ASP A 351 -21.11 14.48 34.75
CA ASP A 351 -22.45 14.02 35.11
C ASP A 351 -22.34 13.01 36.28
N PRO A 352 -22.96 13.29 37.46
CA PRO A 352 -22.92 12.36 38.59
C PRO A 352 -23.76 11.09 38.38
N LEU A 353 -24.63 11.08 37.37
CA LEU A 353 -25.53 9.98 37.04
C LEU A 353 -24.99 9.06 35.94
N GLU A 354 -23.95 9.45 35.21
CA GLU A 354 -23.40 8.61 34.15
C GLU A 354 -21.89 8.70 34.06
N SER A 355 -21.23 7.54 33.98
CA SER A 355 -19.82 7.44 33.60
C SER A 355 -19.66 6.59 32.34
N ARG A 356 -18.66 6.96 31.52
CA ARG A 356 -18.31 6.27 30.28
C ARG A 356 -16.80 6.22 30.20
N ASP A 357 -16.25 5.04 30.45
CA ASP A 357 -14.82 4.83 30.53
C ASP A 357 -14.36 3.81 29.50
N TYR A 358 -13.10 3.90 29.09
CA TYR A 358 -12.51 2.91 28.21
C TYR A 358 -11.12 2.50 28.65
N GLN A 359 -10.73 1.31 28.21
CA GLN A 359 -9.38 0.80 28.32
C GLN A 359 -8.97 0.10 27.01
N ILE A 360 -7.87 0.53 26.41
CA ILE A 360 -7.28 -0.12 25.24
C ILE A 360 -5.91 -0.70 25.63
N GLY A 361 -5.74 -2.00 25.42
CA GLY A 361 -4.48 -2.72 25.54
C GLY A 361 -3.94 -3.06 24.16
N ILE A 362 -2.66 -2.79 23.92
CA ILE A 362 -1.97 -3.15 22.68
C ILE A 362 -0.78 -4.02 23.06
N ARG A 363 -0.60 -5.13 22.33
CA ARG A 363 0.60 -5.97 22.43
C ARG A 363 1.22 -6.12 21.04
N THR A 364 2.50 -5.81 20.94
CA THR A 364 3.28 -6.05 19.72
C THR A 364 3.93 -7.43 19.74
N ARG A 365 4.37 -7.89 18.57
CA ARG A 365 5.05 -9.19 18.40
C ARG A 365 6.32 -9.31 19.24
N ARG A 366 7.04 -8.20 19.45
CA ARG A 366 8.24 -8.17 20.30
C ARG A 366 7.95 -7.95 21.78
N GLY A 367 6.67 -7.99 22.17
CA GLY A 367 6.26 -7.96 23.57
C GLY A 367 6.13 -6.56 24.15
N LYS A 368 6.22 -5.48 23.36
CA LYS A 368 5.86 -4.15 23.85
C LYS A 368 4.37 -4.15 24.17
N CYS A 369 4.04 -3.81 25.41
CA CYS A 369 2.66 -3.73 25.88
C CYS A 369 2.37 -2.29 26.27
N ARG A 370 1.25 -1.75 25.79
CA ARG A 370 0.77 -0.41 26.16
C ARG A 370 -0.68 -0.51 26.60
N LYS A 371 -1.02 0.26 27.64
CA LYS A 371 -2.37 0.40 28.14
C LYS A 371 -2.73 1.87 28.11
N ILE A 372 -3.84 2.18 27.45
CA ILE A 372 -4.42 3.52 27.33
C ILE A 372 -5.77 3.46 28.03
N THR A 373 -6.07 4.46 28.85
CA THR A 373 -7.35 4.60 29.57
C THR A 373 -7.82 6.03 29.46
N GLY A 374 -9.12 6.26 29.55
CA GLY A 374 -9.70 7.59 29.55
C GLY A 374 -11.22 7.55 29.58
N THR A 375 -11.83 8.73 29.51
CA THR A 375 -13.28 8.89 29.32
C THR A 375 -13.64 8.70 27.85
N PHE A 376 -14.77 8.03 27.58
CA PHE A 376 -15.21 7.75 26.22
C PHE A 376 -15.94 8.96 25.62
N ASP A 377 -15.15 9.98 25.30
CA ASP A 377 -15.56 11.20 24.62
C ASP A 377 -14.52 11.60 23.56
N LYS A 378 -14.90 12.53 22.68
CA LYS A 378 -14.07 12.91 21.52
C LYS A 378 -12.67 13.39 21.89
N LYS A 379 -12.49 14.06 23.02
CA LYS A 379 -11.21 14.71 23.37
C LYS A 379 -10.26 13.78 24.10
N ASP A 380 -10.79 12.88 24.93
CA ASP A 380 -9.97 11.92 25.67
C ASP A 380 -9.83 10.55 24.98
N LEU A 381 -10.60 10.28 23.92
CA LEU A 381 -10.31 9.19 22.99
C LEU A 381 -9.01 9.42 22.21
N PRO A 382 -8.28 8.35 21.83
CA PRO A 382 -7.12 8.51 20.97
C PRO A 382 -7.50 9.09 19.60
N ILE A 383 -6.67 9.98 19.05
CA ILE A 383 -6.97 10.70 17.80
C ILE A 383 -7.30 9.74 16.64
N ASN A 384 -6.59 8.61 16.55
CA ASN A 384 -6.76 7.60 15.50
C ASN A 384 -7.83 6.52 15.83
N TRP A 385 -8.65 6.71 16.87
CA TRP A 385 -9.67 5.73 17.24
C TRP A 385 -10.75 5.57 16.16
N SER A 386 -11.24 6.67 15.57
CA SER A 386 -12.27 6.62 14.53
C SER A 386 -11.79 5.89 13.28
N GLU A 387 -10.59 6.22 12.80
CA GLU A 387 -9.94 5.58 11.64
C GLU A 387 -9.82 4.06 11.84
N PHE A 388 -9.40 3.61 13.03
CA PHE A 388 -9.33 2.20 13.35
C PHE A 388 -10.70 1.52 13.32
N ILE A 389 -11.73 2.14 13.91
CA ILE A 389 -13.07 1.59 13.95
C ILE A 389 -13.71 1.56 12.56
N GLU A 390 -13.51 2.59 11.73
CA GLU A 390 -13.98 2.61 10.34
C GLU A 390 -13.39 1.44 9.54
N SER A 391 -12.07 1.24 9.61
CA SER A 391 -11.39 0.10 8.96
C SER A 391 -11.88 -1.26 9.48
N LEU A 392 -12.09 -1.37 10.80
CA LEU A 392 -12.63 -2.58 11.41
C LEU A 392 -14.06 -2.87 10.94
N LEU A 393 -14.91 -1.85 10.90
CA LEU A 393 -16.31 -1.96 10.47
C LEU A 393 -16.41 -2.34 9.00
N GLU A 394 -15.61 -1.70 8.13
CA GLU A 394 -15.49 -2.08 6.73
C GLU A 394 -15.12 -3.56 6.60
N PHE A 395 -14.09 -4.00 7.34
CA PHE A 395 -13.62 -5.39 7.32
C PHE A 395 -14.71 -6.39 7.74
N VAL A 396 -15.44 -6.15 8.84
CA VAL A 396 -16.48 -7.08 9.30
C VAL A 396 -17.77 -6.99 8.48
N SER A 397 -18.07 -5.84 7.88
CA SER A 397 -19.29 -5.61 7.08
C SER A 397 -19.36 -6.52 5.86
N PHE A 398 -18.20 -6.87 5.28
CA PHE A 398 -18.10 -7.81 4.17
C PHE A 398 -18.72 -9.18 4.50
N TYR A 399 -18.64 -9.62 5.76
CA TYR A 399 -19.19 -10.92 6.18
C TYR A 399 -20.66 -10.83 6.61
N GLY A 400 -21.10 -9.68 7.11
CA GLY A 400 -22.48 -9.40 7.46
C GLY A 400 -23.10 -10.39 8.46
N MET A 401 -24.42 -10.55 8.38
CA MET A 401 -25.23 -11.45 9.24
C MET A 401 -25.51 -12.83 8.60
N GLY A 402 -25.04 -13.05 7.36
CA GLY A 402 -25.22 -14.29 6.60
C GLY A 402 -26.57 -14.42 5.88
N GLU A 403 -26.59 -15.29 4.84
CA GLU A 403 -27.74 -15.48 3.95
C GLU A 403 -28.96 -16.12 4.62
N MET A 404 -28.78 -16.87 5.71
CA MET A 404 -29.88 -17.55 6.41
C MET A 404 -30.91 -16.56 6.99
N LEU A 405 -30.47 -15.36 7.33
CA LEU A 405 -31.34 -14.30 7.88
C LEU A 405 -31.77 -13.30 6.80
N ASP A 406 -31.38 -13.50 5.55
CA ASP A 406 -31.71 -12.63 4.43
C ASP A 406 -32.94 -13.16 3.68
N GLU A 407 -34.06 -12.43 3.79
CA GLU A 407 -35.32 -12.77 3.12
C GLU A 407 -35.16 -12.86 1.61
N ARG A 408 -34.23 -12.11 1.02
CA ARG A 408 -33.95 -12.17 -0.42
C ARG A 408 -33.42 -13.54 -0.84
N LYS A 409 -32.79 -14.27 0.09
CA LYS A 409 -32.23 -15.61 -0.12
C LYS A 409 -33.23 -16.70 0.25
N TYR A 410 -33.76 -16.70 1.47
CA TYR A 410 -34.67 -17.77 1.91
C TYR A 410 -36.09 -17.63 1.36
N GLY A 411 -36.51 -16.42 0.98
CA GLY A 411 -37.77 -16.16 0.29
C GLY A 411 -37.73 -16.44 -1.21
N LYS A 412 -36.54 -16.66 -1.80
CA LYS A 412 -36.39 -16.92 -3.23
C LYS A 412 -37.00 -18.26 -3.61
N ILE A 413 -38.00 -18.23 -4.49
CA ILE A 413 -38.63 -19.42 -5.05
C ILE A 413 -37.66 -20.09 -6.02
N ARG A 414 -37.58 -21.43 -6.00
CA ARG A 414 -36.79 -22.16 -7.00
C ARG A 414 -37.53 -22.20 -8.34
N ARG A 415 -36.99 -21.50 -9.34
CA ARG A 415 -37.47 -21.51 -10.72
C ARG A 415 -37.47 -22.92 -11.33
N ARG A 416 -38.54 -23.29 -12.04
CA ARG A 416 -38.60 -24.50 -12.87
C ARG A 416 -37.94 -24.27 -14.21
N ARG A 417 -37.42 -25.35 -14.83
CA ARG A 417 -36.64 -25.27 -16.07
C ARG A 417 -37.35 -24.55 -17.23
N ASN A 418 -38.68 -24.63 -17.29
CA ASN A 418 -39.53 -24.04 -18.33
C ASN A 418 -40.09 -22.65 -18.00
N GLU A 419 -39.82 -22.12 -16.81
CA GLU A 419 -40.26 -20.77 -16.41
C GLU A 419 -39.25 -19.72 -16.85
N LEU A 420 -39.74 -18.56 -17.24
CA LEU A 420 -38.98 -17.36 -17.58
C LEU A 420 -38.85 -16.45 -16.35
N ILE A 421 -37.84 -15.59 -16.33
CA ILE A 421 -37.52 -14.72 -15.19
C ILE A 421 -38.07 -13.33 -15.48
N PHE A 422 -39.19 -12.98 -14.86
CA PHE A 422 -39.80 -11.65 -14.99
C PHE A 422 -39.33 -10.76 -13.84
N CYS A 423 -38.68 -9.66 -14.17
CA CYS A 423 -38.20 -8.67 -13.21
C CYS A 423 -39.06 -7.41 -13.33
N SER A 424 -39.73 -7.03 -12.24
CA SER A 424 -40.37 -5.72 -12.12
C SER A 424 -39.31 -4.71 -11.71
N VAL A 425 -39.16 -3.63 -12.48
CA VAL A 425 -38.17 -2.59 -12.21
C VAL A 425 -38.81 -1.21 -12.11
N THR A 426 -38.23 -0.33 -11.31
CA THR A 426 -38.61 1.08 -11.17
C THR A 426 -37.45 1.99 -11.54
N PHE A 427 -37.80 3.15 -12.09
CA PHE A 427 -36.86 4.23 -12.39
C PHE A 427 -37.03 5.32 -11.32
N GLY A 428 -36.06 5.44 -10.41
CA GLY A 428 -36.12 6.35 -9.26
C GLY A 428 -37.11 5.95 -8.15
N GLU A 429 -37.13 6.70 -7.04
CA GLU A 429 -37.86 6.35 -5.81
C GLU A 429 -39.40 6.33 -5.94
N TYR A 430 -39.96 6.97 -6.97
CA TYR A 430 -41.42 7.08 -7.18
C TYR A 430 -41.85 6.68 -8.60
N GLY A 431 -41.03 5.90 -9.30
CA GLY A 431 -41.29 5.48 -10.67
C GLY A 431 -42.42 4.46 -10.82
N ASN A 432 -43.02 4.40 -12.01
CA ASN A 432 -43.89 3.29 -12.38
C ASN A 432 -43.07 1.99 -12.48
N GLN A 433 -43.72 0.86 -12.22
CA GLN A 433 -43.15 -0.47 -12.40
C GLN A 433 -43.25 -0.95 -13.85
N TYR A 434 -42.14 -1.44 -14.39
CA TYR A 434 -42.04 -2.01 -15.73
C TYR A 434 -41.45 -3.41 -15.68
N TRP A 435 -41.96 -4.30 -16.53
CA TRP A 435 -41.52 -5.69 -16.57
C TRP A 435 -40.43 -5.89 -17.64
N TYR A 436 -39.35 -6.54 -17.24
CA TYR A 436 -38.26 -7.00 -18.11
C TYR A 436 -38.03 -8.49 -17.92
N LEU A 437 -37.39 -9.13 -18.89
CA LEU A 437 -36.90 -10.49 -18.79
C LEU A 437 -35.44 -10.51 -18.37
N ALA A 438 -35.07 -11.48 -17.55
CA ALA A 438 -33.66 -11.81 -17.30
C ALA A 438 -33.30 -13.13 -17.99
N ASP A 439 -32.10 -13.19 -18.56
CA ASP A 439 -31.56 -14.42 -19.15
C ASP A 439 -30.94 -15.33 -18.09
N GLU A 440 -30.49 -14.75 -16.97
CA GLU A 440 -29.83 -15.45 -15.88
C GLU A 440 -30.52 -15.17 -14.53
N ASP A 441 -30.57 -16.17 -13.66
CA ASP A 441 -31.23 -16.09 -12.34
C ASP A 441 -30.27 -15.59 -11.24
N ILE A 442 -29.54 -14.53 -11.56
CA ILE A 442 -28.48 -13.93 -10.73
C ILE A 442 -28.93 -12.65 -10.00
N PHE A 443 -30.11 -12.15 -10.34
CA PHE A 443 -30.65 -10.90 -9.82
C PHE A 443 -31.45 -11.10 -8.54
N GLU A 444 -31.49 -10.06 -7.71
CA GLU A 444 -32.25 -10.01 -6.46
C GLU A 444 -33.06 -8.71 -6.34
N PRO A 445 -34.22 -8.72 -5.66
CA PRO A 445 -34.92 -7.48 -5.32
C PRO A 445 -34.00 -6.49 -4.59
N GLY A 446 -33.99 -5.25 -5.07
CA GLY A 446 -33.11 -4.18 -4.64
C GLY A 446 -31.84 -4.01 -5.48
N ASP A 447 -31.50 -4.95 -6.36
CA ASP A 447 -30.39 -4.78 -7.31
C ASP A 447 -30.68 -3.64 -8.29
N PHE A 448 -29.62 -2.89 -8.65
CA PHE A 448 -29.63 -1.97 -9.76
C PHE A 448 -29.19 -2.69 -11.04
N VAL A 449 -29.89 -2.43 -12.14
CA VAL A 449 -29.66 -3.07 -13.44
C VAL A 449 -29.74 -2.04 -14.56
N ILE A 450 -29.05 -2.35 -15.66
CA ILE A 450 -29.13 -1.58 -16.90
C ILE A 450 -30.18 -2.20 -17.81
N VAL A 451 -31.15 -1.39 -18.23
CA VAL A 451 -32.27 -1.80 -19.09
C VAL A 451 -32.40 -0.89 -20.31
N PRO A 452 -32.88 -1.41 -21.46
CA PRO A 452 -33.08 -0.60 -22.65
C PRO A 452 -34.43 0.10 -22.61
N VAL A 453 -34.43 1.44 -22.61
CA VAL A 453 -35.63 2.29 -22.59
C VAL A 453 -35.81 2.96 -23.96
N GLY A 454 -37.05 3.35 -24.32
CA GLY A 454 -37.34 4.08 -25.57
C GLY A 454 -37.18 3.26 -26.87
N GLU A 455 -37.59 3.81 -28.01
CA GLU A 455 -37.42 3.13 -29.32
C GLU A 455 -35.95 3.06 -29.77
N ASP A 456 -35.17 4.05 -29.36
CA ASP A 456 -33.73 4.19 -29.57
C ASP A 456 -32.89 3.23 -28.71
N ARG A 457 -33.50 2.56 -27.72
CA ARG A 457 -32.86 1.59 -26.82
C ARG A 457 -31.68 2.18 -26.06
N HIS A 458 -31.80 3.42 -25.61
CA HIS A 458 -30.80 3.98 -24.70
C HIS A 458 -30.81 3.20 -23.37
N GLU A 459 -29.63 3.14 -22.75
CA GLU A 459 -29.42 2.44 -21.50
C GLU A 459 -29.83 3.32 -20.33
N GLU A 460 -30.64 2.79 -19.41
CA GLU A 460 -30.98 3.47 -18.15
C GLU A 460 -30.80 2.53 -16.94
N ILE A 461 -30.52 3.15 -15.80
CA ILE A 461 -30.43 2.48 -14.50
C ILE A 461 -31.85 2.31 -13.93
N ALA A 462 -32.22 1.08 -13.62
CA ALA A 462 -33.45 0.75 -12.92
C ALA A 462 -33.17 -0.11 -11.69
N ARG A 463 -34.04 -0.04 -10.68
CA ARG A 463 -33.98 -0.88 -9.48
C ARG A 463 -34.99 -2.01 -9.58
N ILE A 464 -34.60 -3.25 -9.29
CA ILE A 464 -35.51 -4.39 -9.24
C ILE A 464 -36.37 -4.31 -7.98
N GLU A 465 -37.69 -4.34 -8.15
CA GLU A 465 -38.66 -4.38 -7.05
C GLU A 465 -39.07 -5.81 -6.69
N SER A 466 -39.31 -6.64 -7.70
CA SER A 466 -39.72 -8.04 -7.51
C SER A 466 -39.28 -8.91 -8.69
N ILE A 467 -39.18 -10.21 -8.42
CA ILE A 467 -38.86 -11.23 -9.42
C ILE A 467 -39.93 -12.31 -9.35
N GLU A 468 -40.51 -12.63 -10.51
CA GLU A 468 -41.52 -13.67 -10.66
C GLU A 468 -41.13 -14.68 -11.74
N TYR A 469 -41.57 -15.93 -11.57
CA TYR A 469 -41.27 -17.03 -12.48
C TYR A 469 -42.56 -17.55 -13.10
N HIS A 470 -42.69 -17.40 -14.42
CA HIS A 470 -43.88 -17.82 -15.15
C HIS A 470 -43.50 -18.50 -16.46
N VAL A 471 -44.31 -19.45 -16.93
CA VAL A 471 -44.16 -19.96 -18.31
C VAL A 471 -44.59 -18.88 -19.31
N LYS A 472 -44.16 -18.99 -20.58
CA LYS A 472 -44.44 -17.98 -21.62
C LYS A 472 -45.94 -17.70 -21.76
N GLU A 473 -46.77 -18.72 -21.60
CA GLU A 473 -48.23 -18.65 -21.73
C GLU A 473 -48.92 -17.88 -20.60
N GLU A 474 -48.25 -17.74 -19.45
CA GLU A 474 -48.73 -17.04 -18.25
C GLU A 474 -48.13 -15.63 -18.13
N ALA A 475 -47.42 -15.15 -19.16
CA ALA A 475 -46.77 -13.85 -19.16
C ALA A 475 -47.78 -12.71 -18.90
N LEU A 476 -47.48 -11.87 -17.90
CA LEU A 476 -48.31 -10.74 -17.46
C LEU A 476 -48.45 -9.62 -18.51
N TYR A 477 -47.61 -9.64 -19.55
CA TYR A 477 -47.58 -8.64 -20.62
C TYR A 477 -47.41 -9.35 -21.97
N PRO A 478 -47.81 -8.75 -23.11
CA PRO A 478 -47.54 -9.31 -24.43
C PRO A 478 -46.05 -9.62 -24.58
N PHE A 479 -45.73 -10.92 -24.59
CA PHE A 479 -44.37 -11.42 -24.50
C PHE A 479 -43.43 -10.77 -25.53
N ASP A 480 -43.93 -10.56 -26.75
CA ASP A 480 -43.16 -10.00 -27.87
C ASP A 480 -42.77 -8.53 -27.68
N LYS A 481 -43.31 -7.85 -26.66
CA LYS A 481 -42.98 -6.45 -26.32
C LYS A 481 -42.06 -6.32 -25.11
N ILE A 482 -41.86 -7.40 -24.36
CA ILE A 482 -41.02 -7.38 -23.15
C ILE A 482 -39.55 -7.40 -23.59
N ARG A 483 -38.75 -6.53 -22.99
CA ARG A 483 -37.31 -6.42 -23.27
C ARG A 483 -36.51 -7.16 -22.21
N HIS A 484 -35.24 -7.44 -22.52
CA HIS A 484 -34.33 -8.10 -21.60
C HIS A 484 -33.50 -7.08 -20.81
N ILE A 485 -33.19 -7.42 -19.55
CA ILE A 485 -32.15 -6.75 -18.76
C ILE A 485 -30.81 -6.97 -19.48
N LEU A 486 -30.03 -5.91 -19.67
CA LEU A 486 -28.75 -5.99 -20.38
C LEU A 486 -27.64 -6.53 -19.47
N ARG A 487 -27.53 -5.96 -18.26
CA ARG A 487 -26.52 -6.33 -17.26
C ARG A 487 -26.89 -5.79 -15.88
N LYS A 488 -26.21 -6.31 -14.85
CA LYS A 488 -26.20 -5.69 -13.52
C LYS A 488 -25.45 -4.36 -13.59
N PHE A 489 -25.92 -3.35 -12.88
CA PHE A 489 -25.24 -2.06 -12.79
C PHE A 489 -23.91 -2.24 -12.05
N ASP A 490 -22.83 -1.76 -12.65
CA ASP A 490 -21.52 -1.64 -12.02
C ASP A 490 -21.08 -0.18 -12.05
N ARG A 491 -20.93 0.41 -10.87
CA ARG A 491 -20.57 1.81 -10.70
C ARG A 491 -19.27 2.19 -11.42
N LYS A 492 -18.31 1.27 -11.57
CA LYS A 492 -17.03 1.57 -12.26
C LYS A 492 -17.18 1.67 -13.77
N THR A 493 -18.04 0.86 -14.37
CA THR A 493 -18.20 0.80 -15.83
C THR A 493 -19.35 1.67 -16.32
N ASP A 494 -20.34 1.91 -15.46
CA ASP A 494 -21.58 2.59 -15.80
C ASP A 494 -21.70 3.99 -15.16
N GLU A 495 -20.59 4.58 -14.68
CA GLU A 495 -20.58 5.89 -14.02
C GLU A 495 -21.19 6.99 -14.90
N GLY A 496 -20.99 6.93 -16.22
CA GLY A 496 -21.55 7.89 -17.18
C GLY A 496 -23.08 7.89 -17.28
N LEU A 497 -23.76 6.92 -16.67
CA LEU A 497 -25.22 6.85 -16.57
C LEU A 497 -25.76 7.43 -15.24
N LEU A 498 -24.88 7.74 -14.28
CA LEU A 498 -25.22 8.48 -13.07
C LEU A 498 -25.29 9.97 -13.43
N GLY A 499 -26.44 10.40 -13.94
CA GLY A 499 -26.75 11.80 -14.25
C GLY A 499 -26.99 12.68 -13.03
#